data_AF-A0A1A7Y7Q5-F1
#
_entry.id   AF-A0A1A7Y7Q5-F1
#
_cell.length_a   1.000
_cell.length_b   1.000
_cell.length_c   1.000
_cell.angle_alpha   90.00
_cell.angle_beta   90.00
_cell.angle_gamma   90.00
#
_symmetry.space_group_name_H-M   'P 1'
#
loop_
_entity.id
_entity.type
_entity.pdbx_description
1 polymer ?
#
loop_
_entity_poly.entity_id
_entity_poly.type
_entity_poly.pdbx_seq_one_letter_code
_entity_poly.pdbx_strand_id
1 'polypeptide(L)'
;ELHSDCLAVVQAPKVQVDPQLILPLDINNYLLTHYIQTMFRKPLFGMLTAPLEESLIRLDEELKQGALNVFILILRFMGDPNLNGAQENLFGNYII
;
A
#
# COMPACT_ATOMS: atom_id res chain seq x y z
N GLU A 1 34.72 -3.34 17.32
CA GLU A 1 34.19 -3.22 15.94
C GLU A 1 33.08 -4.26 15.80
N LEU A 2 31.83 -3.82 15.74
CA LEU A 2 30.65 -4.69 15.81
C LEU A 2 30.23 -5.12 14.39
N HIS A 3 30.29 -6.43 14.14
CA HIS A 3 29.54 -7.21 13.13
C HIS A 3 29.12 -6.49 11.84
N SER A 4 30.03 -6.42 10.87
CA SER A 4 29.74 -6.00 9.49
C SER A 4 29.45 -7.15 8.52
N ASP A 5 29.58 -8.41 8.97
CA ASP A 5 29.67 -9.57 8.06
C ASP A 5 28.55 -10.61 8.23
N CYS A 6 27.30 -10.21 8.03
CA CYS A 6 26.26 -11.20 7.73
C CYS A 6 25.08 -10.61 6.97
N LEU A 7 25.34 -10.13 5.74
CA LEU A 7 24.29 -9.95 4.73
C LEU A 7 24.37 -11.13 3.78
N ALA A 8 23.56 -12.17 4.01
CA ALA A 8 23.39 -13.22 3.03
C ALA A 8 22.61 -12.63 1.83
N VAL A 9 23.23 -12.60 0.66
CA VAL A 9 22.55 -12.22 -0.59
C VAL A 9 21.58 -13.34 -0.94
N VAL A 10 20.31 -13.19 -0.53
CA VAL A 10 19.25 -14.12 -0.89
C VAL A 10 18.78 -13.79 -2.30
N GLN A 11 18.73 -14.77 -3.20
CA GLN A 11 18.08 -14.57 -4.51
C GLN A 11 16.64 -14.15 -4.27
N ALA A 12 16.22 -13.04 -4.90
CA ALA A 12 14.82 -12.63 -4.89
C ALA A 12 13.96 -13.81 -5.35
N PRO A 13 12.82 -14.08 -4.68
CA PRO A 13 11.91 -15.14 -5.07
C PRO A 13 11.59 -15.02 -6.56
N LYS A 14 11.83 -16.10 -7.32
CA LYS A 14 11.45 -16.15 -8.73
C LYS A 14 9.94 -16.36 -8.80
N VAL A 15 9.20 -15.25 -8.83
CA VAL A 15 7.77 -15.26 -9.14
C VAL A 15 7.64 -15.71 -10.59
N GLN A 16 6.88 -16.78 -10.84
CA GLN A 16 6.46 -17.10 -12.20
C GLN A 16 5.55 -15.97 -12.66
N VAL A 17 6.06 -15.11 -13.52
CA VAL A 17 5.27 -14.04 -14.14
C VAL A 17 4.44 -14.70 -15.23
N ASP A 18 3.12 -14.61 -15.14
CA ASP A 18 2.25 -14.97 -16.25
C ASP A 18 2.64 -14.07 -17.45
N PRO A 19 3.13 -14.64 -18.57
CA PRO A 19 3.57 -13.84 -19.71
C PRO A 19 2.43 -13.11 -20.41
N GLN A 20 1.17 -13.46 -20.12
CA GLN A 20 0.00 -12.83 -20.73
C GLN A 20 -0.67 -11.91 -19.73
N LEU A 21 -0.33 -10.62 -19.80
CA LEU A 21 -1.03 -9.53 -19.12
C LEU A 21 -2.41 -9.30 -19.79
N ILE A 22 -3.30 -10.28 -19.71
CA ILE A 22 -4.68 -10.16 -20.19
C ILE A 22 -5.60 -9.76 -19.05
N LEU A 23 -6.50 -8.83 -19.36
CA LEU A 23 -7.54 -8.44 -18.44
C LEU A 23 -8.51 -9.62 -18.25
N PRO A 24 -8.88 -9.97 -17.01
CA PRO A 24 -9.90 -10.98 -16.77
C PRO A 24 -11.21 -10.60 -17.47
N LEU A 25 -11.89 -11.58 -18.09
CA LEU A 25 -13.16 -11.36 -18.79
C LEU A 25 -14.28 -10.84 -17.87
N ASP A 26 -14.11 -11.05 -16.56
CA ASP A 26 -15.03 -10.69 -15.49
C ASP A 26 -14.63 -9.41 -14.74
N ILE A 27 -13.70 -8.59 -15.26
CA ILE A 27 -13.22 -7.39 -14.56
C ILE A 27 -14.34 -6.45 -14.09
N ASN A 28 -15.43 -6.36 -14.85
CA ASN A 28 -16.57 -5.50 -14.53
C ASN A 28 -17.45 -6.06 -13.38
N ASN A 29 -17.24 -7.31 -12.96
CA ASN A 29 -18.00 -7.93 -11.87
C ASN A 29 -17.43 -7.58 -10.48
N TYR A 30 -16.20 -7.07 -10.41
CA TYR A 30 -15.48 -6.80 -9.15
C TYR A 30 -14.96 -5.36 -9.07
N LEU A 31 -15.78 -4.39 -9.48
CA LEU A 31 -15.40 -2.98 -9.44
C LEU A 31 -15.18 -2.52 -8.00
N LEU A 32 -14.02 -1.92 -7.74
CA LEU A 32 -13.70 -1.28 -6.46
C LEU A 32 -14.76 -0.24 -6.06
N THR A 33 -15.43 0.39 -7.03
CA THR A 33 -16.53 1.33 -6.80
C THR A 33 -17.67 0.71 -5.96
N HIS A 34 -18.04 -0.55 -6.22
CA HIS A 34 -19.06 -1.24 -5.41
C HIS A 34 -18.59 -1.46 -3.98
N TYR A 35 -17.33 -1.85 -3.81
CA TYR A 35 -16.74 -2.02 -2.48
C TYR A 35 -16.67 -0.70 -1.70
N ILE A 36 -16.26 0.38 -2.36
CA ILE A 36 -16.23 1.72 -1.75
C ILE A 36 -17.63 2.14 -1.30
N GLN A 37 -18.63 2.01 -2.17
CA GLN A 37 -20.01 2.42 -1.84
C GLN A 37 -20.60 1.65 -0.65
N THR A 38 -20.18 0.39 -0.46
CA THR A 38 -20.73 -0.49 0.59
C THR A 38 -19.93 -0.42 1.90
N MET A 39 -18.61 -0.29 1.83
CA MET A 39 -17.72 -0.46 2.98
C MET A 39 -17.09 0.84 3.51
N PHE A 40 -16.91 1.84 2.64
CA PHE A 40 -16.24 3.07 3.06
C PHE A 40 -17.18 3.97 3.85
N ARG A 41 -16.61 4.75 4.77
CA ARG A 41 -17.34 5.77 5.52
C ARG A 41 -17.91 6.86 4.61
N LYS A 42 -17.15 7.23 3.59
CA LYS A 42 -17.56 8.18 2.54
C LYS A 42 -17.67 7.40 1.22
N PRO A 43 -18.89 7.23 0.66
CA PRO A 43 -19.12 6.37 -0.50
C PRO A 43 -18.56 6.95 -1.81
N LEU A 44 -18.13 8.21 -1.79
CA LEU A 44 -17.45 8.88 -2.88
C LEU A 44 -16.34 9.75 -2.27
N PHE A 45 -15.11 9.55 -2.74
CA PHE A 45 -13.98 10.42 -2.43
C PHE A 45 -13.10 10.55 -3.68
N GLY A 46 -12.57 11.74 -3.91
CA GLY A 46 -11.64 12.01 -5.00
C GLY A 46 -10.22 11.61 -4.61
N MET A 47 -9.24 12.16 -5.33
CA MET A 47 -7.84 12.05 -4.92
C MET A 47 -7.64 12.68 -3.54
N LEU A 48 -7.06 11.92 -2.61
CA LEU A 48 -6.74 12.39 -1.26
C LEU A 48 -5.24 12.62 -1.18
N THR A 49 -4.86 13.88 -0.96
CA THR A 49 -3.46 14.31 -0.87
C THR A 49 -3.09 14.84 0.52
N ALA A 50 -4.06 14.87 1.45
CA ALA A 50 -3.89 15.28 2.83
C ALA A 50 -4.07 14.08 3.77
N PRO A 51 -3.47 14.11 4.97
CA PRO A 51 -3.69 13.08 6.00
C PRO A 51 -5.18 12.85 6.28
N LEU A 52 -5.53 11.61 6.60
CA LEU A 52 -6.89 11.26 6.98
C LEU A 52 -7.20 11.68 8.41
N GLU A 53 -8.40 12.20 8.64
CA GLU A 53 -8.95 12.42 9.99
C GLU A 53 -9.57 11.12 10.56
N GLU A 54 -10.09 10.25 9.69
CA GLU A 54 -10.69 8.96 10.05
C GLU A 54 -10.30 7.87 9.04
N SER A 55 -10.31 6.61 9.50
CA SER A 55 -10.05 5.46 8.63
C SER A 55 -11.08 5.35 7.49
N LEU A 56 -10.63 4.96 6.30
CA LEU A 56 -11.48 4.90 5.10
C LEU A 56 -12.70 3.96 5.27
N ILE A 57 -12.50 2.84 5.96
CA ILE A 57 -13.55 1.90 6.35
C ILE A 57 -13.79 1.94 7.87
N ARG A 58 -14.85 1.30 8.34
CA ARG A 58 -15.07 1.11 9.78
C ARG A 58 -14.09 0.05 10.30
N LEU A 59 -13.37 0.39 11.37
CA LEU A 59 -12.37 -0.45 12.03
C LEU A 59 -12.58 -0.38 13.54
N ASP A 60 -12.14 -1.43 14.23
CA ASP A 60 -12.03 -1.44 15.69
C ASP A 60 -11.05 -0.36 16.17
N GLU A 61 -11.29 0.18 17.37
CA GLU A 61 -10.53 1.34 17.90
C GLU A 61 -9.01 1.09 17.90
N GLU A 62 -8.58 -0.13 18.22
CA GLU A 62 -7.18 -0.54 18.28
C GLU A 62 -6.46 -0.41 16.93
N LEU A 63 -7.20 -0.55 15.82
CA LEU A 63 -6.65 -0.51 14.46
C LEU A 63 -6.69 0.88 13.84
N LYS A 64 -7.53 1.79 14.34
CA LYS A 64 -7.75 3.11 13.72
C LYS A 64 -6.46 3.90 13.59
N GLN A 65 -5.69 4.02 14.68
CA GLN A 65 -4.46 4.82 14.65
C GLN A 65 -3.43 4.24 13.68
N GLY A 66 -3.32 2.91 13.63
CA GLY A 66 -2.46 2.22 12.67
C GLY A 66 -2.85 2.54 11.23
N ALA A 67 -4.15 2.48 10.91
CA ALA A 67 -4.65 2.79 9.57
C ALA A 67 -4.36 4.24 9.15
N LEU A 68 -4.53 5.21 10.05
CA LEU A 68 -4.19 6.61 9.79
C LEU A 68 -2.69 6.79 9.53
N ASN A 69 -1.85 6.15 10.35
CA ASN A 69 -0.40 6.21 10.19
C ASN A 69 0.04 5.58 8.86
N VAL A 70 -0.52 4.44 8.47
CA VAL A 70 -0.22 3.80 7.18
C VAL A 70 -0.59 4.73 6.02
N PHE A 71 -1.73 5.44 6.09
CA PHE A 71 -2.09 6.39 5.05
C PHE A 71 -1.11 7.57 4.94
N ILE A 72 -0.62 8.08 6.07
CA ILE A 72 0.44 9.11 6.06
C ILE A 72 1.72 8.58 5.39
N LEU A 73 2.08 7.32 5.65
CA LEU A 73 3.21 6.69 4.98
C LEU A 73 2.95 6.57 3.47
N ILE A 74 1.74 6.17 3.04
CA ILE A 74 1.37 6.16 1.61
C ILE A 74 1.57 7.55 0.98
N LEU A 75 1.08 8.61 1.63
CA LEU A 75 1.25 9.99 1.14
C LEU A 75 2.74 10.36 1.01
N ARG A 76 3.56 9.96 1.99
CA ARG A 76 5.01 10.20 1.94
C ARG A 76 5.66 9.40 0.81
N PHE A 77 5.31 8.12 0.65
CA PHE A 77 5.83 7.27 -0.42
C PHE A 77 5.56 7.87 -1.80
N MET A 78 4.37 8.44 -2.00
CA MET A 78 3.98 9.07 -3.27
C MET A 78 4.60 10.46 -3.50
N GLY A 79 5.07 11.14 -2.45
CA GLY A 79 5.36 12.58 -2.50
C GLY A 79 6.74 13.03 -2.00
N ASP A 80 7.55 12.16 -1.39
CA ASP A 80 8.89 12.50 -0.89
C ASP A 80 9.92 12.42 -2.05
N PRO A 81 10.43 13.55 -2.57
CA PRO A 81 11.36 13.54 -3.71
C PRO A 81 12.72 12.94 -3.36
N ASN A 82 13.01 12.76 -2.07
CA ASN A 82 14.28 12.20 -1.60
C ASN A 82 14.18 10.70 -1.29
N LEU A 83 12.97 10.12 -1.33
CA LEU A 83 12.79 8.70 -1.11
C LEU A 83 13.13 7.93 -2.39
N ASN A 84 14.31 7.32 -2.43
CA ASN A 84 14.78 6.56 -3.58
C ASN A 84 15.63 5.34 -3.18
N GLY A 85 15.82 4.43 -4.14
CA GLY A 85 16.74 3.30 -4.01
C GLY A 85 16.36 2.32 -2.90
N ALA A 86 17.31 1.98 -2.03
CA ALA A 86 17.08 1.00 -0.97
C ALA A 86 16.04 1.47 0.07
N GLN A 87 15.96 2.78 0.33
CA GLN A 87 15.00 3.33 1.28
C GLN A 87 13.58 3.28 0.74
N GLU A 88 13.39 3.60 -0.54
CA GLU A 88 12.11 3.46 -1.24
C GLU A 88 11.62 2.02 -1.18
N ASN A 89 12.48 1.04 -1.51
CA ASN A 89 12.12 -0.38 -1.45
C ASN A 89 11.73 -0.83 -0.04
N LEU A 90 12.52 -0.46 0.98
CA LEU A 90 12.22 -0.81 2.36
C LEU A 90 10.90 -0.19 2.83
N PHE A 91 10.67 1.07 2.47
CA PHE A 91 9.47 1.81 2.84
C PHE A 91 8.22 1.26 2.13
N GLY A 92 8.32 0.95 0.84
CA GLY A 92 7.26 0.31 0.06
C GLY A 92 6.89 -1.07 0.61
N ASN A 93 7.88 -1.89 0.95
CA ASN A 93 7.67 -3.22 1.55
C ASN A 93 7.04 -3.17 2.95
N TYR A 94 7.12 -2.05 3.66
CA TYR A 94 6.42 -1.88 4.93
C TYR A 94 4.93 -1.57 4.73
N ILE A 95 4.57 -0.92 3.62
CA ILE A 95 3.20 -0.49 3.33
C ILE A 95 2.37 -1.59 2.64
N ILE A 96 3.00 -2.43 1.80
CA ILE A 96 2.36 -3.45 0.95
C ILE A 96 2.57 -4.87 1.51
#